data_AF-A0A929X7W3-F1
#
_entry.id   AF-A0A929X7W3-F1
#
_cell.length_a   1.000
_cell.length_b   1.000
_cell.length_c   1.000
_cell.angle_alpha   90.00
_cell.angle_beta   90.00
_cell.angle_gamma   90.00
#
_symmetry.space_group_name_H-M   'P 1'
#
loop_
_entity.id
_entity.type
_entity.pdbx_description
1 polymer ?
#
loop_
_entity_poly.entity_id
_entity_poly.type
_entity_poly.pdbx_seq_one_letter_code
_entity_poly.pdbx_strand_id
1 'polypeptide(L)'
;MKRRDFLSCAAALGAAAAVPSALLGSGATLGGKRVFDVTLNHEILEAGKKTRLWIPLPFVREYQSVSDIKFDGNFSNPSVDYKGVPTLYVDYAEVAKPTLSVKFRVETFERNTDFSK
;
A
#
# COMPACT_ATOMS: atom_id res chain seq x y z
N MET A 1 -21.62 7.53 -63.73
CA MET A 1 -20.54 7.04 -62.85
C MET A 1 -21.16 6.27 -61.69
N LYS A 2 -20.70 5.05 -61.44
CA LYS A 2 -21.26 4.18 -60.39
C LYS A 2 -20.61 4.54 -59.06
N ARG A 3 -21.40 4.62 -57.99
CA ARG A 3 -20.98 4.98 -56.61
C ARG A 3 -19.79 4.15 -56.07
N ARG A 4 -19.49 3.02 -56.72
CA ARG A 4 -18.40 2.10 -56.40
C ARG A 4 -17.02 2.56 -56.93
N ASP A 5 -17.00 3.36 -57.99
CA ASP A 5 -15.75 3.85 -58.59
C ASP A 5 -15.17 5.02 -57.78
N PHE A 6 -16.04 5.80 -57.14
CA PHE A 6 -15.65 6.92 -56.26
C PHE A 6 -14.93 6.44 -54.98
N LEU A 7 -15.39 5.33 -54.39
CA LEU A 7 -14.78 4.77 -53.16
C LEU A 7 -13.44 4.08 -53.43
N SER A 8 -13.21 3.57 -54.64
CA SER A 8 -11.94 2.89 -54.98
C SER A 8 -10.78 3.87 -55.20
N CYS A 9 -11.05 5.13 -55.57
CA CYS A 9 -9.99 6.15 -55.75
C CYS A 9 -9.55 6.84 -54.45
N ALA A 10 -10.28 6.70 -53.34
CA ALA A 10 -9.90 7.30 -52.06
C ALA A 10 -8.85 6.46 -51.27
N ALA A 11 -8.62 5.21 -51.65
CA ALA A 11 -7.76 4.29 -50.89
C ALA A 11 -6.26 4.37 -51.25
N ALA A 12 -5.86 5.08 -52.31
CA ALA A 12 -4.48 5.02 -52.83
C ALA A 12 -3.61 6.27 -52.57
N LEU A 13 -4.12 7.34 -51.94
CA LEU A 13 -3.37 8.60 -51.78
C LEU A 13 -3.47 9.24 -50.37
N GLY A 14 -3.73 8.45 -49.34
CA GLY A 14 -3.91 8.93 -47.96
C GLY A 14 -3.06 8.23 -46.90
N ALA A 15 -1.86 7.76 -47.23
CA ALA A 15 -0.90 7.26 -46.25
C ALA A 15 -0.24 8.42 -45.48
N ALA A 16 -1.01 9.17 -44.69
CA ALA A 16 -0.56 10.04 -43.59
C ALA A 16 -1.74 10.84 -43.01
N ALA A 17 -2.70 10.20 -42.32
CA ALA A 17 -3.64 10.94 -41.49
C ALA A 17 -4.22 10.05 -40.39
N ALA A 18 -3.74 10.30 -39.16
CA ALA A 18 -4.41 10.10 -37.88
C ALA A 18 -5.24 8.81 -37.72
N VAL A 19 -4.62 7.79 -37.14
CA VAL A 19 -5.36 6.87 -36.27
C VAL A 19 -5.93 7.69 -35.10
N PRO A 20 -7.26 7.81 -34.93
CA PRO A 20 -7.78 8.18 -33.64
C PRO A 20 -7.48 6.98 -32.75
N SER A 21 -6.51 7.12 -31.85
CA SER A 21 -6.43 6.27 -30.69
C SER A 21 -7.80 6.36 -30.02
N ALA A 22 -8.63 5.33 -30.19
CA ALA A 22 -9.74 5.11 -29.30
C ALA A 22 -9.12 4.91 -27.92
N LEU A 23 -8.92 6.02 -27.21
CA LEU A 23 -8.65 6.09 -25.79
C LEU A 23 -9.81 5.35 -25.15
N LEU A 24 -9.57 4.08 -24.86
CA LEU A 24 -10.42 3.28 -23.99
C LEU A 24 -10.73 4.14 -22.77
N GLY A 25 -12.03 4.32 -22.54
CA GLY A 25 -12.56 5.13 -21.46
C GLY A 25 -11.81 4.82 -20.16
N SER A 26 -11.41 5.90 -19.49
CA SER A 26 -10.71 5.91 -18.22
C SER A 26 -11.28 4.88 -17.25
N GLY A 27 -10.69 3.69 -17.22
CA GLY A 27 -10.61 2.93 -15.99
C GLY A 27 -9.97 3.86 -14.98
N ALA A 28 -10.57 3.99 -13.79
CA ALA A 28 -10.07 4.86 -12.74
C ALA A 28 -8.55 4.70 -12.65
N THR A 29 -7.81 5.73 -13.05
CA THR A 29 -6.36 5.76 -12.88
C THR A 29 -6.15 5.74 -11.38
N LEU A 30 -5.78 4.58 -10.82
CA LEU A 30 -5.22 4.53 -9.49
C LEU A 30 -4.09 5.55 -9.51
N GLY A 31 -4.21 6.61 -8.69
CA GLY A 31 -3.21 7.66 -8.68
C GLY A 31 -1.84 7.11 -8.27
N GLY A 32 -0.82 7.96 -8.25
CA GLY A 32 0.56 7.55 -8.01
C GLY A 32 0.71 6.59 -6.81
N LYS A 33 1.30 5.41 -7.07
CA LYS A 33 1.64 4.40 -6.05
C LYS A 33 2.88 4.86 -5.29
N ARG A 34 2.84 4.82 -3.96
CA ARG A 34 4.00 5.09 -3.08
C ARG A 34 4.25 3.87 -2.19
N VAL A 35 5.52 3.55 -1.97
CA VAL A 35 5.95 2.39 -1.17
C VAL A 35 6.89 2.89 -0.08
N PHE A 36 6.64 2.45 1.16
CA PHE A 36 7.42 2.82 2.34
C PHE A 36 7.85 1.55 3.06
N ASP A 37 9.15 1.39 3.29
CA ASP A 37 9.66 0.42 4.24
C ASP A 37 9.79 1.11 5.60
N VAL A 38 9.02 0.65 6.59
CA VAL A 38 8.93 1.25 7.91
C VAL A 38 9.57 0.32 8.93
N THR A 39 10.42 0.89 9.79
CA THR A 39 11.02 0.19 10.92
C THR A 39 10.73 0.97 12.20
N LEU A 40 10.11 0.30 13.18
CA LEU A 40 9.84 0.84 14.51
C LEU A 40 10.75 0.12 15.51
N ASN A 41 11.69 0.84 16.11
CA ASN A 41 12.60 0.30 17.12
C ASN A 41 12.22 0.85 18.50
N HIS A 42 12.05 -0.05 19.46
CA HIS A 42 11.67 0.27 20.83
C HIS A 42 12.74 -0.29 21.75
N GLU A 43 13.31 0.57 22.58
CA GLU A 43 14.25 0.21 23.64
C GLU A 43 13.72 0.79 24.94
N ILE A 44 13.42 -0.10 25.89
CA ILE A 44 12.96 0.30 27.22
C ILE A 44 14.18 0.31 28.13
N LEU A 45 14.55 1.51 28.57
CA LEU A 45 15.77 1.74 29.35
C LEU A 45 15.63 1.31 30.82
N GLU A 46 14.40 1.22 31.30
CA GLU A 46 14.11 0.84 32.68
C GLU A 46 13.92 -0.67 32.81
N ALA A 47 14.61 -1.25 33.79
CA ALA A 47 14.38 -2.63 34.18
C ALA A 47 13.03 -2.75 34.88
N GLY A 48 12.09 -3.47 34.26
CA GLY A 48 10.78 -3.74 34.82
C GLY A 48 10.67 -5.16 35.35
N LYS A 49 9.94 -5.36 36.46
CA LYS A 49 9.53 -6.71 36.90
C LYS A 49 8.66 -7.40 35.84
N LYS A 50 7.80 -6.62 35.18
CA LYS A 50 6.96 -7.07 34.08
C LYS A 50 6.68 -5.89 33.13
N THR A 51 7.22 -5.97 31.92
CA THR A 51 7.01 -4.95 30.86
C THR A 51 6.09 -5.54 29.80
N ARG A 52 5.19 -4.71 29.24
CA ARG A 52 4.27 -5.11 28.17
C ARG A 52 4.18 -3.99 27.16
N LEU A 53 4.17 -4.32 25.88
CA LEU A 53 4.01 -3.36 24.79
C LEU A 53 2.81 -3.75 23.92
N TRP A 54 2.08 -2.73 23.47
CA TRP A 54 1.01 -2.84 22.49
C TRP A 54 1.36 -1.90 21.33
N ILE A 55 1.81 -2.46 20.21
CA ILE A 55 2.23 -1.70 19.04
C ILE A 55 1.13 -1.80 17.97
N PRO A 56 0.44 -0.71 17.63
CA PRO A 56 -0.52 -0.72 16.55
C PRO A 56 0.20 -0.98 15.22
N LEU A 57 -0.28 -1.96 14.47
CA LEU A 57 0.17 -2.24 13.12
C LEU A 57 -0.67 -1.43 12.13
N PRO A 58 -0.12 -1.05 10.96
CA PRO A 58 -0.88 -0.28 10.00
C PRO A 58 -2.10 -1.06 9.53
N PHE A 59 -3.19 -0.33 9.33
CA PHE A 59 -4.46 -0.93 8.96
C PHE A 59 -4.55 -1.15 7.44
N VAL A 60 -5.13 -2.27 7.03
CA VAL A 60 -5.34 -2.57 5.61
C VAL A 60 -6.64 -1.95 5.11
N ARG A 61 -6.58 -1.26 3.97
CA ARG A 61 -7.69 -0.57 3.30
C ARG A 61 -7.52 -0.61 1.78
N GLU A 62 -8.56 -0.23 1.05
CA GLU A 62 -8.52 -0.18 -0.43
C GLU A 62 -7.41 0.73 -0.98
N TYR A 63 -7.07 1.79 -0.25
CA TYR A 63 -6.02 2.75 -0.61
C TYR A 63 -4.67 2.47 0.10
N GLN A 64 -4.59 1.40 0.90
CA GLN A 64 -3.38 1.07 1.66
C GLN A 64 -3.25 -0.44 1.88
N SER A 65 -2.19 -1.04 1.35
CA SER A 65 -1.81 -2.42 1.65
C SER A 65 -0.62 -2.46 2.61
N VAL A 66 -0.52 -3.56 3.37
CA VAL A 66 0.57 -3.80 4.32
C VAL A 66 1.10 -5.20 4.08
N SER A 67 2.42 -5.34 3.99
CA SER A 67 3.09 -6.60 3.73
C SER A 67 4.42 -6.71 4.50
N ASP A 68 5.04 -7.89 4.42
CA ASP A 68 6.37 -8.15 4.97
C ASP A 68 6.51 -7.82 6.48
N ILE A 69 5.43 -8.00 7.25
CA ILE A 69 5.43 -7.74 8.69
C ILE A 69 6.36 -8.74 9.38
N LYS A 70 7.41 -8.23 10.03
CA LYS A 70 8.39 -8.98 10.81
C LYS A 70 8.62 -8.28 12.14
N PHE A 71 8.79 -9.04 13.19
CA PHE A 71 9.11 -8.52 14.51
C PHE A 71 10.19 -9.37 15.17
N ASP A 72 11.12 -8.71 15.84
CA ASP A 72 12.30 -9.32 16.48
C ASP A 72 12.63 -8.58 17.78
N GLY A 73 13.26 -9.26 18.73
CA GLY A 73 13.58 -8.71 20.05
C GLY A 73 13.64 -9.77 21.15
N ASN A 74 13.88 -9.33 22.38
CA ASN A 74 14.00 -10.20 23.55
C ASN A 74 12.68 -10.37 24.33
N PHE A 75 11.56 -10.43 23.61
CA PHE A 75 10.22 -10.56 24.19
C PHE A 75 9.78 -12.02 24.37
N SER A 76 8.67 -12.18 25.07
CA SER A 76 7.92 -13.41 25.28
C SER A 76 6.47 -13.24 24.80
N ASN A 77 5.81 -14.37 24.52
CA ASN A 77 4.39 -14.47 24.22
C ASN A 77 3.86 -13.45 23.18
N PRO A 78 4.44 -13.38 21.96
CA PRO A 78 3.92 -12.47 20.94
C PRO A 78 2.51 -12.88 20.53
N SER A 79 1.61 -11.91 20.43
CA SER A 79 0.30 -12.12 19.82
C SER A 79 -0.09 -10.94 18.94
N VAL A 80 -0.81 -11.24 17.86
CA VAL A 80 -1.36 -10.23 16.97
C VAL A 80 -2.87 -10.39 16.99
N ASP A 81 -3.52 -9.73 17.93
CA ASP A 81 -4.98 -9.56 17.93
C ASP A 81 -5.37 -8.43 18.87
N TYR A 82 -6.19 -7.50 18.36
CA TYR A 82 -6.92 -6.56 19.18
C TYR A 82 -8.13 -6.01 18.42
N LYS A 83 -9.31 -6.64 18.62
CA LYS A 83 -10.65 -6.04 18.48
C LYS A 83 -10.79 -4.95 17.39
N GLY A 84 -10.44 -5.28 16.14
CA GLY A 84 -10.65 -4.43 14.96
C GLY A 84 -9.46 -3.56 14.51
N VAL A 85 -8.42 -3.38 15.34
CA VAL A 85 -7.16 -2.71 14.96
C VAL A 85 -6.00 -3.69 15.16
N PRO A 86 -5.35 -4.17 14.09
CA PRO A 86 -4.20 -5.07 14.20
C PRO A 86 -3.17 -4.48 15.17
N THR A 87 -2.92 -5.15 16.29
CA THR A 87 -2.02 -4.68 17.35
C THR A 87 -1.13 -5.83 17.76
N LEU A 88 0.19 -5.61 17.72
CA LEU A 88 1.18 -6.53 18.23
C LEU A 88 1.27 -6.34 19.75
N TYR A 89 0.96 -7.39 20.48
CA TYR A 89 1.23 -7.51 21.90
C TYR A 89 2.50 -8.32 22.13
N VAL A 90 3.34 -7.85 23.04
CA VAL A 90 4.49 -8.60 23.55
C VAL A 90 4.66 -8.35 25.05
N ASP A 91 5.21 -9.33 25.77
CA ASP A 91 5.60 -9.16 27.17
C ASP A 91 7.04 -9.55 27.46
N TYR A 92 7.53 -9.08 28.61
CA TYR A 92 8.88 -9.32 29.09
C TYR A 92 8.81 -9.67 30.58
N ALA A 93 9.47 -10.75 30.98
CA ALA A 93 9.63 -11.14 32.37
C ALA A 93 11.07 -10.89 32.80
N GLU A 94 11.27 -9.99 33.77
CA GLU A 94 12.58 -9.71 34.39
C GLU A 94 13.71 -9.33 33.41
N VAL A 95 13.36 -8.75 32.26
CA VAL A 95 14.35 -8.26 31.29
C VAL A 95 14.79 -6.85 31.67
N ALA A 96 16.10 -6.67 31.89
CA ALA A 96 16.67 -5.38 32.29
C ALA A 96 16.59 -4.31 31.19
N LYS A 97 16.62 -4.72 29.91
CA LYS A 97 16.53 -3.85 28.73
C LYS A 97 15.63 -4.47 27.66
N PRO A 98 14.31 -4.34 27.78
CA PRO A 98 13.36 -4.82 26.77
C PRO A 98 13.60 -4.15 25.41
N THR A 99 13.66 -4.95 24.35
CA THR A 99 13.81 -4.49 22.97
C THR A 99 12.73 -5.08 22.06
N LEU A 100 12.28 -4.28 21.10
CA LEU A 100 11.37 -4.70 20.03
C LEU A 100 11.66 -3.91 18.75
N SER A 101 11.99 -4.62 17.68
CA SER A 101 12.05 -4.09 16.32
C SER A 101 10.88 -4.64 15.52
N VAL A 102 10.07 -3.77 14.94
CA VAL A 102 8.96 -4.13 14.04
C VAL A 102 9.24 -3.54 12.67
N LYS A 103 9.20 -4.37 11.63
CA LYS A 103 9.42 -3.98 10.25
C LYS A 103 8.22 -4.36 9.42
N PHE A 104 7.80 -3.47 8.53
CA PHE A 104 6.73 -3.76 7.58
C PHE A 104 6.83 -2.82 6.38
N ARG A 105 6.26 -3.25 5.27
CA ARG A 105 6.10 -2.43 4.08
C ARG A 105 4.67 -1.92 4.01
N VAL A 106 4.53 -0.63 3.70
CA VAL A 106 3.25 0.02 3.43
C VAL A 106 3.23 0.48 1.99
N GLU A 107 2.22 0.07 1.24
CA GLU A 107 1.95 0.64 -0.08
C GLU A 107 0.70 1.51 0.01
N THR A 108 0.77 2.73 -0.51
CA THR A 108 -0.37 3.65 -0.59
C THR A 108 -0.70 3.99 -2.03
N PHE A 109 -2.00 4.12 -2.30
CA PHE A 109 -2.55 4.53 -3.58
C PHE A 109 -3.14 5.93 -3.42
N GLU A 110 -2.83 6.83 -4.35
CA GLU A 110 -3.34 8.19 -4.30
C GLU A 110 -4.87 8.20 -4.47
N ARG A 111 -5.49 9.08 -3.68
CA ARG A 111 -6.94 9.28 -3.65
C ARG A 111 -7.25 10.58 -4.39
N ASN A 112 -8.00 10.47 -5.48
CA ASN A 112 -8.65 11.62 -6.09
C ASN A 112 -10.01 11.78 -5.41
N THR A 113 -10.05 12.52 -4.31
CA THR A 113 -11.32 12.94 -3.70
C THR A 113 -11.68 14.29 -4.31
N ASP A 114 -12.84 14.35 -4.99
CA ASP A 114 -13.42 15.60 -5.44
C ASP A 114 -14.09 16.30 -4.25
N PHE A 115 -13.52 17.43 -3.83
CA PHE A 115 -14.04 18.24 -2.71
C PHE A 115 -15.02 19.34 -3.18
N SER A 116 -15.44 19.34 -4.45
CA SER A 116 -16.33 20.37 -5.01
C SER A 116 -17.83 20.14 -4.75
N LYS A 117 -18.20 19.10 -3.99
CA LYS A 117 -19.58 18.76 -3.63
C LYS A 117 -19.81 18.80 -2.13
#